data_AF-A0A847GBM7-F1
#
_entry.id   AF-A0A847GBM7-F1
#
_cell.length_a   1.000
_cell.length_b   1.000
_cell.length_c   1.000
_cell.angle_alpha   90.00
_cell.angle_beta   90.00
_cell.angle_gamma   90.00
#
_symmetry.space_group_name_H-M   'P 1'
#
loop_
_entity.id
_entity.type
_entity.pdbx_description
1 polymer ?
#
loop_
_entity_poly.entity_id
_entity_poly.type
_entity_poly.pdbx_seq_one_letter_code
_entity_poly.pdbx_strand_id
1 'polypeptide(L)'
;MLLWFSAAVLAGAAAEAATVFTLGRSVSPAGAYVPGGTLDVTVRLELQTDGTPTALGLEETIPEGWTYQGRVSGPALIVEPGAGSGGLLEFAWFPLPAFPVEFTYRLAVPASSTATRVLWGEGLLRILNGGEVRTPAALTIVPGPAGGGVHSADTNMNSRVDLGELLRIIQFYNSGGYGCAPPESPTEDGYLPGLSALTVCAPHAGDYNPPDWRFSLSEMLRLIQFYNSGAYHECPGQGTEDGYCAGLP
;
A
#
# COMPACT_ATOMS: atom_id res chain seq x y z
N MET A 1 25.18 -25.49 63.72
CA MET A 1 24.53 -25.57 62.40
C MET A 1 24.80 -24.25 61.69
N LEU A 2 25.95 -24.13 61.01
CA LEU A 2 26.31 -22.92 60.26
C LEU A 2 25.77 -23.06 58.83
N LEU A 3 24.83 -22.19 58.45
CA LEU A 3 24.32 -22.11 57.08
C LEU A 3 25.19 -21.13 56.28
N TRP A 4 25.87 -21.66 55.26
CA TRP A 4 26.53 -20.88 54.23
C TRP A 4 25.48 -20.37 53.23
N PHE A 5 25.45 -19.05 52.98
CA PHE A 5 24.73 -18.50 51.84
C PHE A 5 25.68 -18.45 50.64
N SER A 6 25.45 -19.30 49.64
CA SER A 6 26.06 -19.15 48.32
C SER A 6 25.40 -17.99 47.59
N ALA A 7 26.14 -16.91 47.34
CA ALA A 7 25.73 -15.86 46.41
C ALA A 7 25.94 -16.36 44.98
N ALA A 8 24.85 -16.70 44.29
CA ALA A 8 24.87 -16.90 42.84
C ALA A 8 25.02 -15.52 42.18
N VAL A 9 26.16 -15.29 41.52
CA VAL A 9 26.32 -14.15 40.60
C VAL A 9 25.46 -14.45 39.38
N LEU A 10 24.31 -13.77 39.27
CA LEU A 10 23.54 -13.71 38.04
C LEU A 10 24.33 -12.88 37.04
N ALA A 11 25.05 -13.55 36.14
CA ALA A 11 25.51 -12.92 34.91
C ALA A 11 24.27 -12.51 34.11
N GLY A 12 23.95 -11.22 34.10
CA GLY A 12 22.97 -10.68 33.18
C GLY A 12 23.50 -10.89 31.77
N ALA A 13 22.82 -11.72 30.97
CA ALA A 13 23.03 -11.72 29.54
C ALA A 13 22.80 -10.29 29.05
N ALA A 14 23.83 -9.64 28.54
CA ALA A 14 23.66 -8.40 27.80
C ALA A 14 22.75 -8.75 26.62
N ALA A 15 21.54 -8.18 26.60
CA ALA A 15 20.69 -8.27 25.43
C ALA A 15 21.50 -7.70 24.26
N GLU A 16 21.68 -8.50 23.22
CA GLU A 16 22.24 -8.04 21.95
C GLU A 16 21.38 -6.84 21.52
N ALA A 17 21.99 -5.67 21.40
CA ALA A 17 21.25 -4.46 21.12
C ALA A 17 20.63 -4.60 19.71
N ALA A 18 19.31 -4.63 19.68
CA ALA A 18 18.58 -4.86 18.45
C ALA A 18 18.67 -3.62 17.56
N THR A 19 19.15 -3.80 16.32
CA THR A 19 18.99 -2.78 15.28
C THR A 19 17.55 -2.77 14.82
N VAL A 20 16.86 -1.64 15.00
CA VAL A 20 15.51 -1.40 14.48
C VAL A 20 15.63 -0.44 13.31
N PHE A 21 15.32 -0.95 12.13
CA PHE A 21 15.37 -0.20 10.87
C PHE A 21 14.02 -0.30 10.19
N THR A 22 13.37 0.85 9.94
CA THR A 22 12.00 0.92 9.44
C THR A 22 11.89 1.83 8.23
N LEU A 23 10.93 1.51 7.35
CA LEU A 23 10.58 2.29 6.17
C LEU A 23 9.11 2.67 6.26
N GLY A 24 8.83 3.96 6.25
CA GLY A 24 7.50 4.54 6.06
C GLY A 24 7.40 5.20 4.70
N ARG A 25 6.21 5.16 4.07
CA ARG A 25 5.99 5.75 2.76
C ARG A 25 4.70 6.55 2.71
N SER A 26 4.70 7.64 1.96
CA SER A 26 3.52 8.43 1.61
C SER A 26 3.59 8.86 0.14
N VAL A 27 2.44 9.19 -0.44
CA VAL A 27 2.33 9.60 -1.84
C VAL A 27 1.61 10.94 -1.96
N SER A 28 1.98 11.71 -2.98
CA SER A 28 1.38 13.00 -3.32
C SER A 28 1.10 13.08 -4.83
N PRO A 29 -0.10 13.50 -5.27
CA PRO A 29 -1.25 13.87 -4.45
C PRO A 29 -1.76 12.70 -3.60
N ALA A 30 -2.31 13.01 -2.43
CA ALA A 30 -2.96 12.00 -1.59
C ALA A 30 -4.26 11.53 -2.27
N GLY A 31 -4.55 10.24 -2.18
CA GLY A 31 -5.70 9.63 -2.85
C GLY A 31 -5.33 9.04 -4.21
N ALA A 32 -6.23 9.19 -5.18
CA ALA A 32 -6.07 8.58 -6.50
C ALA A 32 -4.98 9.24 -7.35
N TYR A 33 -4.24 8.45 -8.13
CA TYR A 33 -3.33 8.99 -9.13
C TYR A 33 -4.10 9.58 -10.33
N VAL A 34 -3.45 10.49 -11.06
CA VAL A 34 -3.98 11.06 -12.31
C VAL A 34 -3.33 10.36 -13.50
N PRO A 35 -4.09 9.70 -14.39
CA PRO A 35 -3.52 9.10 -15.62
C PRO A 35 -2.81 10.16 -16.47
N GLY A 36 -1.59 9.85 -16.92
CA GLY A 36 -0.76 10.80 -17.67
C GLY A 36 -0.13 11.90 -16.82
N GLY A 37 -0.41 11.91 -15.51
CA GLY A 37 0.16 12.83 -14.54
C GLY A 37 1.44 12.29 -13.90
N THR A 38 1.74 12.82 -12.72
CA THR A 38 2.90 12.43 -11.92
C THR A 38 2.46 12.08 -10.50
N LEU A 39 3.19 11.15 -9.88
CA LEU A 39 3.04 10.80 -8.47
C LEU A 39 4.38 10.99 -7.77
N ASP A 40 4.40 11.82 -6.73
CA ASP A 40 5.57 11.97 -5.85
C ASP A 40 5.47 10.97 -4.71
N VAL A 41 6.51 10.18 -4.52
CA VAL A 41 6.62 9.16 -3.48
C VAL A 41 7.66 9.63 -2.46
N THR A 42 7.21 9.83 -1.23
CA THR A 42 8.09 10.21 -0.10
C THR A 42 8.36 9.00 0.76
N VAL A 43 9.63 8.62 0.85
CA VAL A 43 10.14 7.55 1.70
C VAL A 43 10.80 8.17 2.93
N ARG A 44 10.47 7.62 4.09
CA ARG A 44 11.05 7.95 5.38
C ARG A 44 11.70 6.72 5.99
N LEU A 45 13.01 6.75 6.17
CA LEU A 45 13.77 5.67 6.79
C LEU A 45 14.17 6.10 8.20
N GLU A 46 13.86 5.26 9.19
CA GLU A 46 14.23 5.49 10.59
C GLU A 46 15.13 4.38 11.10
N LEU A 47 16.13 4.73 11.90
CA LEU A 47 17.12 3.79 12.41
C LEU A 47 17.36 4.03 13.90
N GLN A 48 17.26 2.96 14.67
CA GLN A 48 17.77 2.85 16.03
C GLN A 48 18.76 1.69 16.06
N THR A 49 20.03 1.97 16.35
CA THR A 49 21.09 0.95 16.39
C THR A 49 22.20 1.41 17.33
N ASP A 50 22.87 0.46 17.96
CA ASP A 50 24.14 0.66 18.66
C ASP A 50 25.35 0.41 17.75
N GLY A 51 25.13 -0.21 16.59
CA GLY A 51 26.10 -0.44 15.55
C GLY A 51 26.45 0.83 14.78
N THR A 52 27.55 0.79 14.02
CA THR A 52 27.94 1.90 13.13
C THR A 52 27.42 1.64 11.72
N PRO A 53 26.40 2.38 11.23
CA PRO A 53 25.98 2.26 9.83
C PRO A 53 27.09 2.75 8.90
N THR A 54 27.27 2.06 7.77
CA THR A 54 28.35 2.31 6.80
C THR A 54 27.88 2.54 5.36
N ALA A 55 26.70 2.01 5.00
CA ALA A 55 26.04 2.32 3.74
C ALA A 55 24.52 2.19 3.90
N LEU A 56 23.78 3.00 3.13
CA LEU A 56 22.32 2.96 3.03
C LEU A 56 21.92 2.79 1.57
N GLY A 57 21.00 1.85 1.33
CA GLY A 57 20.34 1.61 0.06
C GLY A 57 18.82 1.59 0.22
N LEU A 58 18.13 1.75 -0.89
CA LEU A 58 16.68 1.63 -1.00
C LEU A 58 16.37 0.95 -2.34
N GLU A 59 15.58 -0.11 -2.28
CA GLU A 59 15.04 -0.81 -3.45
C GLU A 59 13.53 -0.55 -3.51
N GLU A 60 13.04 -0.04 -4.63
CA GLU A 60 11.62 0.25 -4.86
C GLU A 60 11.16 -0.41 -6.16
N THR A 61 10.17 -1.31 -6.09
CA THR A 61 9.49 -1.84 -7.27
C THR A 61 8.26 -0.99 -7.55
N ILE A 62 8.28 -0.32 -8.71
CA ILE A 62 7.20 0.55 -9.17
C ILE A 62 6.23 -0.20 -10.08
N PRO A 63 4.96 0.26 -10.20
CA PRO A 63 3.96 -0.42 -11.02
C PRO A 63 4.38 -0.56 -12.49
N GLU A 64 3.90 -1.63 -13.14
CA GLU A 64 4.20 -1.87 -14.56
C GLU A 64 3.78 -0.67 -15.44
N GLY A 65 4.67 -0.30 -16.36
CA GLY A 65 4.49 0.84 -17.27
C GLY A 65 4.79 2.20 -16.66
N TRP A 66 4.83 2.34 -15.33
CA TRP A 66 5.22 3.58 -14.67
C TRP A 66 6.73 3.78 -14.83
N THR A 67 7.16 5.04 -14.83
CA THR A 67 8.59 5.36 -15.01
C THR A 67 9.08 6.40 -14.01
N TYR A 68 10.31 6.24 -13.57
CA TYR A 68 11.01 7.20 -12.73
C TYR A 68 11.32 8.50 -13.49
N GLN A 69 11.05 9.67 -12.90
CA GLN A 69 11.41 10.96 -13.50
C GLN A 69 12.59 11.66 -12.83
N GLY A 70 12.96 11.26 -11.61
CA GLY A 70 14.05 11.90 -10.86
C GLY A 70 13.75 12.10 -9.38
N ARG A 71 14.80 12.44 -8.64
CA ARG A 71 14.68 12.94 -7.25
C ARG A 71 14.00 14.30 -7.23
N VAL A 72 13.00 14.45 -6.36
CA VAL A 72 12.32 15.72 -6.07
C VAL A 72 12.99 16.42 -4.89
N SER A 73 13.29 15.69 -3.82
CA SER A 73 13.91 16.23 -2.60
C SER A 73 14.65 15.13 -1.82
N GLY A 74 15.42 15.55 -0.80
CA GLY A 74 16.19 14.65 0.05
C GLY A 74 17.70 14.70 -0.21
N PRO A 75 18.48 13.91 0.55
CA PRO A 75 19.94 13.92 0.50
C PRO A 75 20.48 13.45 -0.86
N ALA A 76 21.72 13.85 -1.16
CA ALA A 76 22.39 13.50 -2.41
C ALA A 76 22.61 11.99 -2.52
N LEU A 77 22.27 11.44 -3.69
CA LEU A 77 22.43 10.04 -4.04
C LEU A 77 23.77 9.81 -4.74
N ILE A 78 24.35 8.63 -4.55
CA ILE A 78 25.47 8.13 -5.35
C ILE A 78 25.04 7.11 -6.40
N VAL A 79 23.90 6.45 -6.16
CA VAL A 79 23.20 5.61 -7.12
C VAL A 79 21.80 6.18 -7.24
N GLU A 80 21.44 6.60 -8.45
CA GLU A 80 20.15 7.15 -8.82
C GLU A 80 19.73 6.52 -10.16
N PRO A 81 18.50 5.99 -10.28
CA PRO A 81 18.00 5.46 -11.54
C PRO A 81 17.98 6.53 -12.64
N GLY A 82 18.11 6.11 -13.90
CA GLY A 82 17.93 7.01 -15.03
C GLY A 82 16.47 7.44 -15.17
N ALA A 83 16.22 8.67 -15.59
CA ALA A 83 14.87 9.09 -15.97
C ALA A 83 14.33 8.17 -17.09
N GLY A 84 13.10 7.69 -16.94
CA GLY A 84 12.47 6.70 -17.81
C GLY A 84 12.60 5.25 -17.32
N SER A 85 13.39 4.96 -16.28
CA SER A 85 13.50 3.61 -15.72
C SER A 85 12.16 3.11 -15.16
N GLY A 86 11.81 1.86 -15.48
CA GLY A 86 10.63 1.15 -14.97
C GLY A 86 11.02 -0.06 -14.10
N GLY A 87 10.06 -0.66 -13.39
CA GLY A 87 10.29 -1.88 -12.60
C GLY A 87 11.03 -1.63 -11.29
N LEU A 88 12.17 -2.30 -11.08
CA LEU A 88 13.00 -2.11 -9.89
C LEU A 88 13.83 -0.82 -10.02
N LEU A 89 13.75 0.03 -9.01
CA LEU A 89 14.55 1.23 -8.83
C LEU A 89 15.49 1.02 -7.65
N GLU A 90 16.77 1.31 -7.85
CA GLU A 90 17.81 1.20 -6.82
C GLU A 90 18.37 2.58 -6.49
N PHE A 91 18.43 2.91 -5.21
CA PHE A 91 19.00 4.15 -4.69
C PHE A 91 20.06 3.82 -3.65
N ALA A 92 21.13 4.61 -3.60
CA ALA A 92 22.14 4.48 -2.55
C ALA A 92 22.71 5.84 -2.12
N TRP A 93 23.04 5.94 -0.84
CA TRP A 93 23.63 7.13 -0.23
C TRP A 93 25.04 6.86 0.29
N PHE A 94 25.98 7.72 -0.11
CA PHE A 94 27.31 7.81 0.46
C PHE A 94 27.88 9.22 0.26
N PRO A 95 28.29 9.95 1.31
CA PRO A 95 28.27 9.56 2.72
C PRO A 95 26.84 9.36 3.25
N LEU A 96 26.72 8.65 4.38
CA LEU A 96 25.43 8.39 5.02
C LEU A 96 24.75 9.69 5.47
N PRO A 97 23.48 9.91 5.09
CA PRO A 97 22.68 11.01 5.64
C PRO A 97 22.35 10.75 7.12
N ALA A 98 22.01 11.82 7.83
CA ALA A 98 21.48 11.70 9.19
C ALA A 98 20.06 11.10 9.15
N PHE A 99 19.77 10.20 10.10
CA PHE A 99 18.43 9.64 10.30
C PHE A 99 17.57 10.56 11.19
N PRO A 100 16.24 10.64 10.99
CA PRO A 100 15.48 9.96 9.93
C PRO A 100 15.81 10.55 8.54
N VAL A 101 15.91 9.68 7.55
CA VAL A 101 16.16 10.09 6.16
C VAL A 101 14.81 10.28 5.48
N GLU A 102 14.54 11.49 4.99
CA GLU A 102 13.39 11.78 4.14
C GLU A 102 13.86 12.02 2.71
N PHE A 103 13.29 11.26 1.78
CA PHE A 103 13.64 11.24 0.36
C PHE A 103 12.38 11.21 -0.48
N THR A 104 12.28 12.09 -1.48
CA THR A 104 11.14 12.12 -2.39
C THR A 104 11.59 11.90 -3.82
N TYR A 105 10.95 10.96 -4.52
CA TYR A 105 11.13 10.76 -5.94
C TYR A 105 9.83 10.88 -6.71
N ARG A 106 9.92 11.17 -8.01
CA ARG A 106 8.77 11.34 -8.90
C ARG A 106 8.61 10.17 -9.85
N LEU A 107 7.39 9.70 -9.99
CA LEU A 107 6.96 8.76 -11.02
C LEU A 107 6.09 9.46 -12.06
N ALA A 108 6.25 9.06 -13.32
CA ALA A 108 5.32 9.33 -14.40
C ALA A 108 4.26 8.23 -14.42
N VAL A 109 2.99 8.64 -14.42
CA VAL A 109 1.85 7.74 -14.53
C VAL A 109 1.48 7.60 -16.02
N PRO A 110 1.42 6.39 -16.59
CA PRO A 110 0.94 6.20 -17.95
C PRO A 110 -0.48 6.74 -18.13
N ALA A 111 -0.74 7.38 -19.27
CA ALA A 111 -2.08 7.87 -19.63
C ALA A 111 -3.13 6.75 -19.70
N SER A 112 -2.69 5.50 -19.92
CA SER A 112 -3.53 4.31 -19.94
C SER A 112 -3.77 3.67 -18.57
N SER A 113 -3.20 4.23 -17.49
CA SER A 113 -3.41 3.67 -16.14
C SER A 113 -4.81 4.02 -15.64
N THR A 114 -5.57 3.01 -15.24
CA THR A 114 -6.95 3.17 -14.73
C THR A 114 -7.18 2.43 -13.42
N ALA A 115 -6.61 1.23 -13.29
CA ALA A 115 -6.77 0.39 -12.10
C ALA A 115 -5.84 0.79 -10.96
N THR A 116 -6.26 0.48 -9.73
CA THR A 116 -5.42 0.59 -8.53
C THR A 116 -4.10 -0.15 -8.73
N ARG A 117 -3.01 0.44 -8.22
CA ARG A 117 -1.65 -0.08 -8.33
C ARG A 117 -1.04 -0.27 -6.96
N VAL A 118 -0.06 -1.17 -6.89
CA VAL A 118 0.74 -1.41 -5.70
C VAL A 118 2.18 -1.09 -6.02
N LEU A 119 2.78 -0.28 -5.16
CA LEU A 119 4.20 -0.01 -5.10
C LEU A 119 4.74 -0.65 -3.83
N TRP A 120 5.93 -1.25 -3.88
CA TRP A 120 6.55 -1.83 -2.70
C TRP A 120 8.07 -1.70 -2.74
N GLY A 121 8.70 -1.79 -1.59
CA GLY A 121 10.15 -1.60 -1.49
C GLY A 121 10.66 -1.78 -0.07
N GLU A 122 11.97 -1.86 0.06
CA GLU A 122 12.66 -2.08 1.33
C GLU A 122 13.94 -1.24 1.42
N GLY A 123 14.28 -0.84 2.64
CA GLY A 123 15.55 -0.21 2.94
C GLY A 123 16.62 -1.27 3.20
N LEU A 124 17.84 -1.00 2.75
CA LEU A 124 19.02 -1.85 2.98
C LEU A 124 20.05 -1.06 3.77
N LEU A 125 20.54 -1.60 4.89
CA LEU A 125 21.52 -0.95 5.76
C LEU A 125 22.70 -1.88 6.02
N ARG A 126 23.92 -1.38 5.78
CA ARG A 126 25.15 -2.08 6.16
C ARG A 126 25.65 -1.58 7.51
N ILE A 127 25.81 -2.47 8.48
CA ILE A 127 26.43 -2.18 9.78
C ILE A 127 27.90 -2.66 9.77
N LEU A 128 28.81 -1.81 10.25
CA LEU A 128 30.22 -2.17 10.42
C LEU A 128 30.32 -3.40 11.34
N ASN A 129 30.89 -4.49 10.85
CA ASN A 129 31.01 -5.78 11.54
C ASN A 129 29.67 -6.45 11.92
N GLY A 130 28.52 -5.88 11.54
CA GLY A 130 27.18 -6.40 11.88
C GLY A 130 26.38 -6.97 10.69
N GLY A 131 26.91 -6.88 9.47
CA GLY A 131 26.25 -7.41 8.27
C GLY A 131 25.27 -6.44 7.62
N GLU A 132 24.35 -6.98 6.83
CA GLU A 132 23.26 -6.21 6.19
C GLU A 132 21.95 -6.44 6.95
N VAL A 133 21.22 -5.36 7.20
CA VAL A 133 19.89 -5.34 7.80
C VAL A 133 18.93 -4.78 6.77
N ARG A 134 17.78 -5.42 6.58
CA ARG A 134 16.71 -4.96 5.71
C ARG A 134 15.50 -4.55 6.52
N THR A 135 14.78 -3.52 6.08
CA THR A 135 13.44 -3.27 6.59
C THR A 135 12.50 -4.37 6.10
N PRO A 136 11.37 -4.63 6.76
CA PRO A 136 10.26 -5.30 6.08
C PRO A 136 9.90 -4.55 4.80
N ALA A 137 9.45 -5.26 3.77
CA ALA A 137 8.93 -4.65 2.56
C ALA A 137 7.70 -3.79 2.91
N ALA A 138 7.79 -2.49 2.63
CA ALA A 138 6.67 -1.58 2.79
C ALA A 138 5.84 -1.60 1.51
N LEU A 139 4.57 -1.93 1.61
CA LEU A 139 3.61 -1.85 0.51
C LEU A 139 2.85 -0.52 0.56
N THR A 140 2.55 0.03 -0.60
CA THR A 140 1.79 1.28 -0.74
C THR A 140 0.84 1.13 -1.90
N ILE A 141 -0.44 1.27 -1.59
CA ILE A 141 -1.50 1.21 -2.58
C ILE A 141 -1.73 2.61 -3.10
N VAL A 142 -1.72 2.73 -4.42
CA VAL A 142 -2.03 3.95 -5.13
C VAL A 142 -3.35 3.73 -5.85
N PRO A 143 -4.47 4.25 -5.30
CA PRO A 143 -5.77 4.15 -5.93
C PRO A 143 -5.75 4.71 -7.35
N GLY A 144 -6.47 4.05 -8.26
CA GLY A 144 -6.78 4.65 -9.57
C GLY A 144 -7.74 5.85 -9.42
N PRO A 145 -7.86 6.73 -10.44
CA PRO A 145 -8.81 7.83 -10.45
C PRO A 145 -10.23 7.35 -10.11
N ALA A 146 -10.86 7.96 -9.10
CA ALA A 146 -12.29 7.79 -8.86
C ALA A 146 -13.06 8.44 -10.01
N GLY A 147 -13.75 7.63 -10.82
CA GLY A 147 -14.31 8.04 -12.11
C GLY A 147 -13.43 7.66 -13.32
N GLY A 148 -12.66 6.57 -13.22
CA GLY A 148 -12.04 5.93 -14.38
C GLY A 148 -11.90 4.40 -14.26
N GLY A 149 -12.65 3.74 -13.39
CA GLY A 149 -12.49 2.32 -13.08
C GLY A 149 -13.82 1.61 -12.82
N VAL A 150 -13.90 0.40 -13.37
CA VAL A 150 -14.85 -0.65 -13.01
C VAL A 150 -15.12 -0.65 -11.48
N HIS A 151 -16.40 -0.67 -11.10
CA HIS A 151 -16.79 -0.76 -9.69
C HIS A 151 -16.12 -1.98 -9.07
N SER A 152 -15.52 -1.89 -7.87
CA SER A 152 -14.73 -2.99 -7.28
C SER A 152 -15.50 -4.30 -7.02
N ALA A 153 -16.82 -4.31 -7.26
CA ALA A 153 -17.64 -5.51 -7.21
C ALA A 153 -17.56 -6.29 -8.52
N ASP A 154 -17.35 -5.61 -9.64
CA ASP A 154 -17.22 -6.18 -10.98
C ASP A 154 -15.79 -6.70 -11.16
N THR A 155 -15.54 -7.90 -10.65
CA THR A 155 -14.21 -8.53 -10.63
C THR A 155 -13.76 -8.92 -12.03
N ASN A 156 -14.72 -9.22 -12.93
CA ASN A 156 -14.43 -9.64 -14.29
C ASN A 156 -14.42 -8.49 -15.32
N MET A 157 -14.70 -7.26 -14.86
CA MET A 157 -14.60 -6.00 -15.63
C MET A 157 -15.55 -5.91 -16.83
N ASN A 158 -16.73 -6.54 -16.75
CA ASN A 158 -17.70 -6.56 -17.85
C ASN A 158 -18.74 -5.42 -17.80
N SER A 159 -18.57 -4.46 -16.88
CA SER A 159 -19.48 -3.35 -16.59
C SER A 159 -20.87 -3.81 -16.11
N ARG A 160 -20.92 -4.96 -15.46
CA ARG A 160 -22.09 -5.52 -14.79
C ARG A 160 -21.67 -5.96 -13.40
N VAL A 161 -22.64 -6.03 -12.51
CA VAL A 161 -22.49 -6.81 -11.29
C VAL A 161 -23.15 -8.15 -11.59
N ASP A 162 -22.39 -9.20 -11.73
CA ASP A 162 -22.85 -10.57 -11.94
C ASP A 162 -23.34 -11.20 -10.63
N LEU A 163 -24.02 -12.35 -10.72
CA LEU A 163 -24.55 -13.02 -9.52
C LEU A 163 -23.44 -13.40 -8.53
N GLY A 164 -22.30 -13.89 -9.02
CA GLY A 164 -21.17 -14.26 -8.15
C GLY A 164 -20.61 -13.06 -7.39
N GLU A 165 -20.48 -11.94 -8.09
CA GLU A 165 -20.02 -10.66 -7.56
C GLU A 165 -21.01 -10.09 -6.53
N LEU A 166 -22.31 -10.11 -6.83
CA LEU A 166 -23.33 -9.69 -5.88
C LEU A 166 -23.34 -10.57 -4.62
N LEU A 167 -23.17 -11.89 -4.76
CA LEU A 167 -23.11 -12.82 -3.63
C LEU A 167 -21.91 -12.54 -2.71
N ARG A 168 -20.79 -12.02 -3.24
CA ARG A 168 -19.65 -11.57 -2.43
C ARG A 168 -20.01 -10.37 -1.56
N ILE A 169 -20.71 -9.38 -2.10
CA ILE A 169 -21.18 -8.22 -1.34
C ILE A 169 -22.17 -8.64 -0.24
N ILE A 170 -23.09 -9.54 -0.57
CA ILE A 170 -24.05 -10.10 0.40
C ILE A 170 -23.31 -10.84 1.53
N GLN A 171 -22.23 -11.55 1.21
CA GLN A 171 -21.41 -12.22 2.21
C GLN A 171 -20.78 -11.20 3.19
N PHE A 172 -20.18 -10.12 2.68
CA PHE A 172 -19.58 -9.07 3.53
C PHE A 172 -20.59 -8.43 4.47
N TYR A 173 -21.78 -8.08 3.95
CA TYR A 173 -22.87 -7.56 4.77
C TYR A 173 -23.29 -8.55 5.87
N ASN A 174 -23.52 -9.82 5.52
CA ASN A 174 -23.94 -10.84 6.48
C ASN A 174 -22.86 -11.20 7.51
N SER A 175 -21.59 -11.03 7.16
CA SER A 175 -20.46 -11.20 8.07
C SER A 175 -20.20 -9.96 8.95
N GLY A 176 -20.99 -8.88 8.80
CA GLY A 176 -20.89 -7.67 9.60
C GLY A 176 -19.68 -6.79 9.28
N GLY A 177 -19.04 -7.01 8.13
CA GLY A 177 -17.85 -6.30 7.67
C GLY A 177 -17.01 -7.12 6.70
N TYR A 178 -15.95 -6.48 6.20
CA TYR A 178 -14.94 -7.11 5.38
C TYR A 178 -13.55 -6.57 5.73
N GLY A 179 -12.53 -7.14 5.12
CA GLY A 179 -11.17 -6.64 5.21
C GLY A 179 -10.33 -7.20 4.08
N CYS A 180 -9.06 -6.80 4.04
CA CYS A 180 -8.17 -7.23 2.97
C CYS A 180 -7.82 -8.70 3.09
N ALA A 181 -7.79 -9.39 1.95
CA ALA A 181 -7.15 -10.69 1.86
C ALA A 181 -5.64 -10.52 2.07
N PRO A 182 -5.01 -11.34 2.93
CA PRO A 182 -3.58 -11.25 3.15
C PRO A 182 -2.84 -11.81 1.91
N PRO A 183 -1.61 -11.34 1.64
CA PRO A 183 -0.84 -11.74 0.45
C PRO A 183 -0.65 -13.25 0.29
N GLU A 184 -0.56 -13.98 1.41
CA GLU A 184 -0.40 -15.43 1.45
C GLU A 184 -1.69 -16.22 1.16
N SER A 185 -2.85 -15.57 1.15
CA SER A 185 -4.15 -16.18 0.86
C SER A 185 -5.05 -15.21 0.09
N PRO A 186 -4.72 -14.88 -1.18
CA PRO A 186 -5.52 -13.97 -1.99
C PRO A 186 -6.89 -14.57 -2.31
N THR A 187 -7.90 -13.71 -2.39
CA THR A 187 -9.22 -14.04 -2.96
C THR A 187 -9.35 -13.40 -4.34
N GLU A 188 -10.38 -13.79 -5.10
CA GLU A 188 -10.68 -13.26 -6.43
C GLU A 188 -10.72 -11.71 -6.46
N ASP A 189 -11.34 -11.11 -5.45
CA ASP A 189 -11.54 -9.67 -5.30
C ASP A 189 -10.53 -9.00 -4.35
N GLY A 190 -9.65 -9.78 -3.70
CA GLY A 190 -8.70 -9.28 -2.71
C GLY A 190 -9.29 -8.98 -1.33
N TYR A 191 -10.51 -9.42 -1.01
CA TYR A 191 -11.16 -9.22 0.29
C TYR A 191 -11.58 -10.51 1.00
N LEU A 192 -11.60 -10.48 2.32
CA LEU A 192 -12.15 -11.55 3.17
C LEU A 192 -13.41 -11.07 3.90
N PRO A 193 -14.39 -11.97 4.12
CA PRO A 193 -15.55 -11.66 4.93
C PRO A 193 -15.21 -11.55 6.41
N GLY A 194 -15.94 -10.66 7.10
CA GLY A 194 -15.73 -10.34 8.51
C GLY A 194 -14.83 -9.13 8.67
N LEU A 195 -15.11 -8.32 9.70
CA LEU A 195 -14.32 -7.14 10.00
C LEU A 195 -12.90 -7.56 10.38
N SER A 196 -11.93 -7.17 9.58
CA SER A 196 -10.51 -7.45 9.82
C SER A 196 -9.78 -6.15 10.16
N ALA A 197 -8.71 -6.25 10.96
CA ALA A 197 -7.81 -5.12 11.19
C ALA A 197 -6.86 -4.86 10.00
N LEU A 198 -6.85 -5.76 9.01
CA LEU A 198 -6.06 -5.62 7.79
C LEU A 198 -6.84 -4.75 6.82
N THR A 199 -6.57 -3.45 6.88
CA THR A 199 -7.11 -2.40 6.01
C THR A 199 -6.04 -1.84 5.07
N VAL A 200 -5.04 -2.66 4.76
CA VAL A 200 -3.89 -2.30 3.92
C VAL A 200 -4.27 -2.10 2.45
N CYS A 201 -5.43 -2.62 2.03
CA CYS A 201 -6.10 -2.48 0.74
C CYS A 201 -6.98 -1.22 0.66
N ALA A 202 -7.39 -0.82 -0.55
CA ALA A 202 -8.44 0.19 -0.67
C ALA A 202 -9.77 -0.41 -0.17
N PRO A 203 -10.63 0.37 0.53
CA PRO A 203 -12.01 -0.05 0.76
C PRO A 203 -12.72 -0.33 -0.55
N HIS A 204 -13.72 -1.21 -0.50
CA HIS A 204 -14.55 -1.51 -1.64
C HIS A 204 -15.30 -0.25 -2.11
N ALA A 205 -15.40 0.01 -3.41
CA ALA A 205 -16.06 1.20 -3.99
C ALA A 205 -17.53 1.35 -3.57
N GLY A 206 -18.17 0.22 -3.26
CA GLY A 206 -19.52 0.15 -2.72
C GLY A 206 -19.66 0.49 -1.23
N ASP A 207 -18.56 0.69 -0.49
CA ASP A 207 -18.53 1.13 0.91
C ASP A 207 -18.05 2.59 0.93
N TYR A 208 -19.00 3.51 0.87
CA TYR A 208 -18.76 4.93 0.57
C TYR A 208 -19.45 5.89 1.54
N ASN A 209 -20.32 5.44 2.45
CA ASN A 209 -21.13 6.31 3.30
C ASN A 209 -21.48 5.72 4.68
N PRO A 210 -20.56 5.80 5.66
CA PRO A 210 -19.13 6.15 5.53
C PRO A 210 -18.28 4.94 5.11
N PRO A 211 -17.09 5.13 4.52
CA PRO A 211 -16.16 4.04 4.18
C PRO A 211 -15.57 3.41 5.45
N ASP A 212 -16.33 2.52 6.10
CA ASP A 212 -16.07 2.03 7.45
C ASP A 212 -15.80 0.51 7.53
N TRP A 213 -15.51 -0.10 6.38
CA TRP A 213 -15.24 -1.53 6.22
C TRP A 213 -16.47 -2.40 6.49
N ARG A 214 -17.66 -1.81 6.40
CA ARG A 214 -18.95 -2.49 6.52
C ARG A 214 -19.87 -1.99 5.43
N PHE A 215 -20.61 -2.93 4.84
CA PHE A 215 -21.71 -2.54 3.98
C PHE A 215 -22.92 -2.19 4.84
N SER A 216 -23.40 -0.95 4.69
CA SER A 216 -24.73 -0.55 5.12
C SER A 216 -25.80 -1.15 4.20
N LEU A 217 -27.06 -1.11 4.65
CA LEU A 217 -28.19 -1.53 3.82
C LEU A 217 -28.29 -0.68 2.54
N SER A 218 -28.05 0.63 2.63
CA SER A 218 -28.08 1.54 1.47
C SER A 218 -27.05 1.16 0.41
N GLU A 219 -25.83 0.86 0.84
CA GLU A 219 -24.74 0.44 -0.04
C GLU A 219 -25.00 -0.93 -0.68
N MET A 220 -25.53 -1.88 0.09
CA MET A 220 -25.96 -3.15 -0.50
C MET A 220 -27.07 -2.96 -1.55
N LEU A 221 -28.08 -2.15 -1.24
CA LEU A 221 -29.17 -1.88 -2.17
C LEU A 221 -28.66 -1.19 -3.44
N ARG A 222 -27.56 -0.44 -3.36
CA ARG A 222 -26.93 0.18 -4.51
C ARG A 222 -26.35 -0.86 -5.48
N LEU A 223 -25.65 -1.85 -4.97
CA LEU A 223 -25.10 -2.95 -5.76
C LEU A 223 -26.20 -3.83 -6.37
N ILE A 224 -27.29 -4.06 -5.62
CA ILE A 224 -28.47 -4.76 -6.13
C ILE A 224 -29.13 -4.00 -7.30
N GLN A 225 -29.12 -2.66 -7.27
CA GLN A 225 -29.62 -1.86 -8.40
C GLN A 225 -28.81 -2.08 -9.68
N PHE A 226 -27.47 -2.15 -9.59
CA PHE A 226 -26.63 -2.45 -10.75
C PHE A 226 -26.89 -3.83 -11.31
N TYR A 227 -26.94 -4.85 -10.44
CA TYR A 227 -27.29 -6.23 -10.84
C TYR A 227 -28.64 -6.27 -11.57
N ASN A 228 -29.68 -5.66 -11.00
CA ASN A 228 -31.03 -5.67 -11.59
C ASN A 228 -31.13 -4.85 -12.89
N SER A 229 -30.31 -3.81 -13.05
CA SER A 229 -30.24 -3.01 -14.28
C SER A 229 -29.43 -3.71 -15.37
N GLY A 230 -28.72 -4.78 -15.04
CA GLY A 230 -27.94 -5.60 -15.97
C GLY A 230 -26.67 -4.94 -16.50
N ALA A 231 -26.34 -3.75 -16.00
CA ALA A 231 -25.12 -3.00 -16.28
C ALA A 231 -25.01 -1.83 -15.29
N TYR A 232 -23.84 -1.20 -15.26
CA TYR A 232 -23.63 0.12 -14.68
C TYR A 232 -22.63 0.89 -15.56
N HIS A 233 -22.54 2.18 -15.35
CA HIS A 233 -21.52 3.03 -15.94
C HIS A 233 -21.11 4.11 -14.96
N GLU A 234 -19.94 4.69 -15.17
CA GLU A 234 -19.50 5.85 -14.42
C GLU A 234 -20.31 7.08 -14.84
N CYS A 235 -20.73 7.88 -13.87
CA CYS A 235 -21.44 9.13 -14.13
C CYS A 235 -21.04 10.23 -13.13
N PRO A 236 -19.73 10.57 -13.07
CA PRO A 236 -19.25 11.58 -12.15
C PRO A 236 -19.95 12.92 -12.38
N GLY A 237 -20.39 13.56 -11.30
CA GLY A 237 -21.08 14.86 -11.36
C GLY A 237 -22.59 14.79 -11.62
N GLN A 238 -23.18 13.60 -11.81
CA GLN A 238 -24.64 13.42 -11.84
C GLN A 238 -25.29 13.40 -10.45
N GLY A 239 -24.50 13.53 -9.38
CA GLY A 239 -24.99 13.59 -8.00
C GLY A 239 -25.50 12.25 -7.45
N THR A 240 -25.11 11.12 -8.05
CA THR A 240 -25.32 9.79 -7.49
C THR A 240 -24.43 9.58 -6.27
N GLU A 241 -24.82 8.69 -5.35
CA GLU A 241 -24.16 8.58 -4.06
C GLU A 241 -22.71 8.08 -4.15
N ASP A 242 -22.41 7.29 -5.19
CA ASP A 242 -21.15 6.57 -5.40
C ASP A 242 -20.41 6.98 -6.70
N GLY A 243 -20.96 7.92 -7.46
CA GLY A 243 -20.40 8.35 -8.75
C GLY A 243 -20.66 7.39 -9.92
N TYR A 244 -21.46 6.33 -9.72
CA TYR A 244 -21.89 5.40 -10.76
C TYR A 244 -23.37 5.61 -11.09
N CYS A 245 -23.82 5.07 -12.22
CA CYS A 245 -25.20 5.07 -12.66
C CYS A 245 -25.57 3.65 -13.08
N ALA A 246 -26.82 3.26 -12.81
CA ALA A 246 -27.29 1.94 -13.20
C ALA A 246 -27.70 1.90 -14.68
N GLY A 247 -27.40 0.81 -15.36
CA GLY A 247 -27.63 0.63 -16.80
C GLY A 247 -26.43 1.01 -17.67
N LEU A 248 -26.62 0.92 -18.99
CA LEU A 248 -25.66 1.42 -19.97
C LEU A 248 -25.68 2.97 -20.01
N PRO A 249 -24.59 3.62 -20.48
CA PRO A 249 -24.54 5.08 -20.63
C PRO A 249 -25.62 5.67 -21.54
#